data_AF-A0A9W5YG63-F1
#
_entry.id   AF-A0A9W5YG63-F1
#
_cell.length_a   1.000
_cell.length_b   1.000
_cell.length_c   1.000
_cell.angle_alpha   90.00
_cell.angle_beta   90.00
_cell.angle_gamma   90.00
#
_symmetry.space_group_name_H-M   'P 1'
#
loop_
_entity.id
_entity.type
_entity.pdbx_description
1 polymer ?
#
loop_
_entity_poly.entity_id
_entity_poly.type
_entity_poly.pdbx_seq_one_letter_code
_entity_poly.pdbx_strand_id
1 'polypeptide(L)'
;MDKQIKKIIVRKGIYNDYDFVKKYKKCIQENQGKSLHEFVKILNNNGISKVILDVPNNVDIMESKLYSAYKQILETGNDNELFEICYQLRNDVAIKITEHVRIYRLIEELEGKNINILPWYHKDINLYISDSWWETDEEILNDFSTISFLDFFIKYKAFGWYNKSQNKE
;
A
#
# COMPACT_ATOMS: atom_id res chain seq x y z
N MET A 1 0.80 -21.70 -15.21
CA MET A 1 -0.37 -20.82 -15.03
C MET A 1 0.22 -19.49 -14.60
N ASP A 2 0.35 -18.53 -15.51
CA ASP A 2 0.93 -17.23 -15.18
C ASP A 2 0.02 -16.54 -14.17
N LYS A 3 0.52 -16.36 -12.95
CA LYS A 3 -0.22 -15.68 -11.89
C LYS A 3 -0.32 -14.21 -12.29
N GLN A 4 -1.49 -13.78 -12.77
CA GLN A 4 -1.70 -12.39 -13.14
C GLN A 4 -1.54 -11.50 -11.89
N ILE A 5 -0.49 -10.68 -11.88
CA ILE A 5 -0.19 -9.78 -10.76
C ILE A 5 -1.17 -8.62 -10.81
N LYS A 6 -1.98 -8.50 -9.75
CA LYS A 6 -3.06 -7.51 -9.64
C LYS A 6 -2.47 -6.15 -9.26
N LYS A 7 -2.86 -5.09 -9.99
CA LYS A 7 -2.61 -3.70 -9.55
C LYS A 7 -3.64 -3.28 -8.51
N ILE A 8 -3.18 -2.58 -7.47
CA ILE A 8 -4.01 -2.10 -6.36
C ILE A 8 -3.70 -0.63 -6.05
N ILE A 9 -4.68 0.07 -5.46
CA ILE A 9 -4.54 1.45 -5.01
C ILE A 9 -4.19 1.44 -3.52
N VAL A 10 -3.07 2.09 -3.16
CA VAL A 10 -2.57 2.17 -1.78
C VAL A 10 -2.49 3.63 -1.36
N ARG A 11 -2.90 3.95 -0.12
CA ARG A 11 -2.69 5.27 0.49
C ARG A 11 -1.20 5.50 0.74
N LYS A 12 -0.72 6.69 0.37
CA LYS A 12 0.68 7.08 0.63
C LYS A 12 0.99 7.25 2.13
N GLY A 13 0.00 7.65 2.93
CA GLY A 13 0.13 7.77 4.38
C GLY A 13 0.51 6.44 5.04
N ILE A 14 1.40 6.51 6.04
CA ILE A 14 1.81 5.35 6.84
C ILE A 14 1.10 5.40 8.18
N TYR A 15 0.44 4.30 8.55
CA TYR A 15 -0.39 4.21 9.74
C TYR A 15 0.21 3.19 10.71
N ASN A 16 1.21 3.61 11.47
CA ASN A 16 1.99 2.75 12.37
C ASN A 16 1.56 2.83 13.86
N ASP A 17 0.59 3.67 14.20
CA ASP A 17 0.05 3.77 15.55
C ASP A 17 -0.78 2.51 15.86
N TYR A 18 -0.28 1.69 16.79
CA TYR A 18 -0.91 0.43 17.19
C TYR A 18 -2.34 0.63 17.71
N ASP A 19 -2.58 1.68 18.49
CA ASP A 19 -3.91 1.97 19.05
C ASP A 19 -4.87 2.45 17.98
N PHE A 20 -4.37 3.22 17.02
CA PHE A 20 -5.12 3.61 15.84
C PHE A 20 -5.49 2.39 14.97
N VAL A 21 -4.50 1.56 14.63
CA VAL A 21 -4.68 0.35 13.81
C VAL A 21 -5.69 -0.59 14.49
N LYS A 22 -5.61 -0.73 15.81
CA LYS A 22 -6.56 -1.50 16.61
C LYS A 22 -7.98 -0.91 16.57
N LYS A 23 -8.13 0.40 16.76
CA LYS A 23 -9.43 1.11 16.68
C LYS A 23 -10.06 0.99 15.30
N TYR A 24 -9.26 1.22 14.24
CA TYR A 24 -9.72 1.10 12.86
C TYR A 24 -10.19 -0.31 12.53
N LYS A 25 -9.40 -1.32 12.90
CA LYS A 25 -9.77 -2.74 12.73
C LYS A 25 -11.06 -3.08 13.46
N LYS A 26 -11.24 -2.62 14.70
CA LYS A 26 -12.49 -2.80 15.46
C LYS A 26 -13.69 -2.17 14.75
N CYS A 27 -13.55 -0.92 14.26
CA CYS A 27 -14.63 -0.26 13.52
C CYS A 27 -15.03 -1.01 12.25
N ILE A 28 -14.08 -1.60 11.53
CA ILE A 28 -14.39 -2.42 10.36
C ILE A 28 -15.14 -3.70 10.77
N GLN A 29 -14.67 -4.41 11.79
CA GLN A 29 -15.30 -5.66 12.24
C GLN A 29 -16.76 -5.46 12.67
N GLU A 30 -17.04 -4.43 13.45
CA GLU A 30 -18.39 -4.15 13.96
C GLU A 30 -19.37 -3.73 12.86
N ASN A 31 -18.86 -3.38 11.67
CA ASN A 31 -19.65 -2.74 10.60
C ASN A 31 -19.45 -3.41 9.23
N GLN A 32 -19.07 -4.68 9.21
CA GLN A 32 -18.97 -5.47 7.97
C GLN A 32 -20.32 -5.49 7.23
N GLY A 33 -20.27 -5.33 5.90
CA GLY A 33 -21.47 -5.33 5.03
C GLY A 33 -22.21 -3.99 4.93
N LYS A 34 -21.70 -2.93 5.56
CA LYS A 34 -22.21 -1.57 5.41
C LYS A 34 -21.76 -0.94 4.08
N SER A 35 -22.60 -0.07 3.53
CA SER A 35 -22.22 0.75 2.38
C SER A 35 -21.06 1.67 2.72
N LEU A 36 -20.28 2.11 1.72
CA LEU A 36 -19.20 3.08 1.91
C LEU A 36 -19.70 4.36 2.62
N HIS A 37 -20.90 4.82 2.27
CA HIS A 37 -21.53 5.98 2.89
C HIS A 37 -21.82 5.76 4.39
N GLU A 38 -22.40 4.63 4.76
CA GLU A 38 -22.64 4.28 6.17
C GLU A 38 -21.32 4.13 6.95
N PHE A 39 -20.32 3.47 6.35
CA PHE A 39 -19.03 3.27 6.97
C PHE A 39 -18.31 4.58 7.26
N VAL A 40 -18.37 5.54 6.34
CA VAL A 40 -17.80 6.89 6.54
C VAL A 40 -18.50 7.62 7.68
N LYS A 41 -19.82 7.52 7.78
CA LYS A 41 -20.57 8.08 8.91
C LYS A 41 -20.13 7.48 10.24
N ILE A 42 -19.86 6.17 10.28
CA ILE A 42 -19.34 5.47 11.45
C ILE A 42 -17.93 5.97 11.81
N LEU A 43 -17.03 6.12 10.83
CA LEU A 43 -15.68 6.66 11.07
C LEU A 43 -15.73 8.08 11.64
N ASN A 44 -16.63 8.94 11.11
CA ASN A 44 -16.86 10.29 11.61
C ASN A 44 -17.35 10.28 13.06
N ASN A 45 -18.35 9.46 13.37
CA ASN A 45 -18.93 9.36 14.71
C ASN A 45 -17.94 8.83 15.76
N ASN A 46 -16.97 8.02 15.34
CA ASN A 46 -15.91 7.50 16.20
C ASN A 46 -14.67 8.42 16.26
N GLY A 47 -14.66 9.55 15.54
CA GLY A 47 -13.51 10.47 15.49
C GLY A 47 -12.27 9.88 14.81
N ILE A 48 -12.44 8.81 14.04
CA ILE A 48 -11.36 8.07 13.36
C ILE A 48 -11.18 8.59 11.93
N SER A 49 -12.19 9.26 11.36
CA SER A 49 -12.14 9.79 10.00
C SER A 49 -11.01 10.78 9.77
N LYS A 50 -10.73 11.68 10.71
CA LYS A 50 -9.57 12.58 10.60
C LYS A 50 -8.25 11.84 10.44
N VAL A 51 -8.12 10.65 11.02
CA VAL A 51 -6.87 9.89 10.96
C VAL A 51 -6.85 8.97 9.73
N ILE A 52 -7.92 8.24 9.41
CA ILE A 52 -7.97 7.34 8.24
C ILE A 52 -8.14 8.12 6.93
N LEU A 53 -9.09 9.04 6.91
CA LEU A 53 -9.56 9.70 5.70
C LEU A 53 -8.87 11.05 5.49
N ASP A 54 -8.15 11.56 6.49
CA ASP A 54 -7.51 12.88 6.45
C ASP A 54 -8.51 14.01 6.10
N VAL A 55 -9.78 13.81 6.51
CA VAL A 55 -10.85 14.80 6.40
C VAL A 55 -11.35 15.20 7.78
N PRO A 56 -11.61 16.50 8.02
CA PRO A 56 -12.32 16.94 9.20
C PRO A 56 -13.67 16.21 9.36
N ASN A 57 -14.07 15.92 10.60
CA ASN A 57 -15.29 15.16 10.90
C ASN A 57 -16.59 15.81 10.35
N ASN A 58 -16.55 17.09 9.97
CA ASN A 58 -17.67 17.87 9.45
C ASN A 58 -17.70 17.99 7.91
N VAL A 59 -16.79 17.33 7.19
CA VAL A 59 -16.72 17.35 5.72
C VAL A 59 -17.31 16.07 5.15
N ASP A 60 -18.18 16.18 4.15
CA ASP A 60 -18.63 15.01 3.38
C ASP A 60 -17.43 14.43 2.62
N ILE A 61 -17.17 13.13 2.79
CA ILE A 61 -16.09 12.45 2.08
C ILE A 61 -16.24 12.59 0.57
N MET A 62 -17.46 12.65 0.04
CA MET A 62 -17.71 12.74 -1.40
C MET A 62 -17.31 14.10 -1.97
N GLU A 63 -17.14 15.12 -1.12
CA GLU A 63 -16.67 16.44 -1.47
C GLU A 63 -15.19 16.65 -1.08
N SER A 64 -14.56 15.63 -0.50
CA SER A 64 -13.21 15.72 0.02
C SER A 64 -12.13 15.69 -1.07
N LYS A 65 -10.96 16.23 -0.71
CA LYS A 65 -9.71 16.04 -1.48
C LYS A 65 -9.36 14.56 -1.64
N LEU A 66 -9.63 13.74 -0.61
CA LEU A 66 -9.38 12.30 -0.64
C LEU A 66 -10.17 11.62 -1.75
N TYR A 67 -11.47 11.87 -1.84
CA TYR A 67 -12.31 11.25 -2.86
C TYR A 67 -12.00 11.77 -4.26
N SER A 68 -11.71 13.07 -4.38
CA SER A 68 -11.26 13.67 -5.64
C SER A 68 -9.97 13.01 -6.15
N ALA A 69 -8.98 12.82 -5.27
CA ALA A 69 -7.76 12.09 -5.61
C ALA A 69 -8.02 10.61 -5.93
N TYR A 70 -8.96 9.96 -5.24
CA TYR A 70 -9.33 8.58 -5.54
C TYR A 70 -9.95 8.44 -6.94
N LYS A 71 -10.84 9.35 -7.36
CA LYS A 71 -11.36 9.36 -8.74
C LYS A 71 -10.26 9.58 -9.77
N GLN A 72 -9.38 10.54 -9.51
CA GLN A 72 -8.28 10.86 -10.42
C GLN A 72 -7.39 9.63 -10.70
N ILE A 73 -7.05 8.85 -9.67
CA ILE A 73 -6.21 7.65 -9.87
C ILE A 73 -6.97 6.53 -10.60
N LEU A 74 -8.29 6.40 -10.39
CA LEU A 74 -9.11 5.46 -11.18
C LEU A 74 -9.16 5.83 -12.67
N GLU A 75 -9.26 7.12 -12.96
CA GLU A 75 -9.36 7.62 -14.34
C GLU A 75 -8.02 7.58 -15.07
N THR A 76 -6.93 7.90 -14.38
CA THR A 76 -5.59 8.04 -15.00
C THR A 76 -4.73 6.79 -14.90
N GLY A 77 -4.98 5.91 -13.92
CA GLY A 77 -4.10 4.79 -13.60
C GLY A 77 -2.72 5.20 -13.06
N ASN A 78 -2.54 6.47 -12.67
CA ASN A 78 -1.27 7.04 -12.23
C ASN A 78 -1.30 7.45 -10.77
N ASP A 79 -0.14 7.41 -10.11
CA ASP A 79 0.02 7.94 -8.76
C ASP A 79 -0.40 9.41 -8.67
N ASN A 80 -0.87 9.82 -7.50
CA ASN A 80 -1.15 11.22 -7.19
C ASN A 80 -0.69 11.60 -5.78
N GLU A 81 -1.09 12.77 -5.28
CA GLU A 81 -0.68 13.28 -3.98
C GLU A 81 -1.02 12.32 -2.82
N LEU A 82 -2.13 11.59 -2.91
CA LEU A 82 -2.71 10.82 -1.81
C LEU A 82 -2.63 9.31 -1.99
N PHE A 83 -2.44 8.85 -3.23
CA PHE A 83 -2.48 7.45 -3.60
C PHE A 83 -1.36 7.06 -4.56
N GLU A 84 -1.05 5.78 -4.57
CA GLU A 84 -0.11 5.17 -5.49
C GLU A 84 -0.62 3.80 -5.98
N ILE A 85 -0.28 3.46 -7.22
CA ILE A 85 -0.54 2.15 -7.79
C ILE A 85 0.59 1.20 -7.43
N CYS A 86 0.26 0.07 -6.81
CA CYS A 86 1.20 -1.00 -6.46
C CYS A 86 0.81 -2.32 -7.11
N TYR A 87 1.76 -3.24 -7.17
CA TYR A 87 1.52 -4.63 -7.54
C TYR A 87 1.27 -5.47 -6.29
N GLN A 88 0.15 -6.18 -6.22
CA GLN A 88 -0.20 -7.06 -5.11
C GLN A 88 0.47 -8.42 -5.30
N LEU A 89 1.32 -8.80 -4.34
CA LEU A 89 2.07 -10.06 -4.37
C LEU A 89 1.35 -11.16 -3.58
N ARG A 90 0.80 -10.77 -2.42
CA ARG A 90 -0.06 -11.55 -1.52
C ARG A 90 -1.10 -10.61 -0.92
N ASN A 91 -2.08 -11.14 -0.20
CA ASN A 91 -3.08 -10.36 0.52
C ASN A 91 -2.42 -9.24 1.34
N ASP A 92 -1.51 -9.56 2.25
CA ASP A 92 -0.87 -8.58 3.14
C ASP A 92 0.39 -7.89 2.56
N VAL A 93 0.78 -8.13 1.30
CA VAL A 93 2.05 -7.63 0.75
C VAL A 93 1.87 -7.07 -0.66
N ALA A 94 2.35 -5.85 -0.86
CA ALA A 94 2.45 -5.21 -2.16
C ALA A 94 3.85 -4.67 -2.43
N ILE A 95 4.17 -4.48 -3.70
CA ILE A 95 5.43 -3.88 -4.16
C ILE A 95 5.13 -2.66 -5.02
N LYS A 96 5.86 -1.58 -4.77
CA LYS A 96 5.88 -0.38 -5.59
C LYS A 96 7.20 -0.36 -6.34
N ILE A 97 7.09 -0.30 -7.67
CA ILE A 97 8.23 -0.18 -8.55
C ILE A 97 8.10 1.19 -9.23
N THR A 98 9.06 2.06 -8.97
CA THR A 98 9.29 3.32 -9.70
C THR A 98 10.77 3.36 -10.06
N GLU A 99 11.47 4.49 -9.92
CA GLU A 99 12.93 4.54 -9.81
C GLU A 99 13.47 3.74 -8.60
N HIS A 100 12.61 3.46 -7.61
CA HIS A 100 12.91 2.71 -6.41
C HIS A 100 11.94 1.54 -6.25
N VAL A 101 12.46 0.41 -5.80
CA VAL A 101 11.69 -0.78 -5.41
C VAL A 101 11.40 -0.70 -3.92
N ARG A 102 10.11 -0.70 -3.56
CA ARG A 102 9.66 -0.68 -2.16
C ARG A 102 8.64 -1.77 -1.89
N ILE A 103 8.73 -2.41 -0.73
CA ILE A 103 7.77 -3.40 -0.26
C ILE A 103 6.89 -2.79 0.83
N TYR A 104 5.59 -2.97 0.69
CA TYR A 104 4.57 -2.53 1.64
C TYR A 104 3.92 -3.71 2.33
N ARG A 105 3.77 -3.60 3.64
CA ARG A 105 2.83 -4.44 4.39
C ARG A 105 1.47 -3.75 4.40
N LEU A 106 0.46 -4.44 3.86
CA LEU A 106 -0.89 -3.95 3.79
C LEU A 106 -1.66 -4.29 5.06
N ILE A 107 -2.54 -3.37 5.46
CA ILE A 107 -3.47 -3.58 6.56
C ILE A 107 -4.71 -4.29 5.99
N GLU A 108 -4.62 -5.59 5.72
CA GLU A 108 -5.68 -6.37 5.03
C GLU A 108 -6.49 -7.31 5.94
N GLU A 109 -6.01 -7.67 7.14
CA GLU A 109 -6.66 -8.70 7.97
C GLU A 109 -6.72 -8.32 9.46
N LEU A 110 -7.86 -8.64 10.07
CA LEU A 110 -7.96 -8.94 11.50
C LEU A 110 -8.56 -10.34 11.66
N GLU A 111 -7.86 -11.23 12.36
CA GLU A 111 -8.35 -12.58 12.72
C GLU A 111 -8.84 -13.40 11.50
N GLY A 112 -8.16 -13.26 10.36
CA GLY A 112 -8.47 -14.03 9.14
C GLY A 112 -9.70 -13.54 8.36
N LYS A 113 -10.23 -12.34 8.67
CA LYS A 113 -11.32 -11.71 7.89
C LYS A 113 -10.80 -10.53 7.07
N ASN A 114 -11.15 -10.53 5.78
CA ASN A 114 -10.85 -9.45 4.84
C ASN A 114 -11.62 -8.17 5.23
N ILE A 115 -10.91 -7.03 5.31
CA ILE A 115 -11.44 -5.74 5.80
C ILE A 115 -11.57 -4.66 4.72
N ASN A 116 -11.75 -5.03 3.44
CA ASN A 116 -11.93 -4.10 2.32
C ASN A 116 -13.31 -3.41 2.28
N ILE A 117 -13.60 -2.55 3.26
CA ILE A 117 -14.76 -1.63 3.20
C ILE A 117 -14.41 -0.36 2.41
N LEU A 118 -13.15 0.07 2.47
CA LEU A 118 -12.65 1.16 1.64
C LEU A 118 -12.16 0.62 0.30
N PRO A 119 -12.28 1.39 -0.79
CA PRO A 119 -11.90 0.93 -2.11
C PRO A 119 -10.39 1.04 -2.39
N TRP A 120 -9.59 1.29 -1.35
CA TRP A 120 -8.13 1.37 -1.37
C TRP A 120 -7.52 0.73 -0.13
N TYR A 121 -6.24 0.39 -0.22
CA TYR A 121 -5.47 -0.21 0.87
C TYR A 121 -4.70 0.82 1.70
N HIS A 122 -4.43 0.46 2.95
CA HIS A 122 -3.56 1.21 3.86
C HIS A 122 -2.31 0.38 4.14
N LYS A 123 -1.21 1.05 4.49
CA LYS A 123 0.06 0.41 4.84
C LYS A 123 0.57 0.90 6.19
N ASP A 124 1.22 0.00 6.92
CA ASP A 124 1.90 0.31 8.18
C ASP A 124 3.42 0.18 8.06
N ILE A 125 3.93 -0.49 7.02
CA ILE A 125 5.35 -0.59 6.69
C ILE A 125 5.58 -0.17 5.24
N ASN A 126 6.66 0.57 5.04
CA ASN A 126 7.27 0.87 3.75
C ASN A 126 8.77 0.59 3.84
N LEU A 127 9.22 -0.49 3.21
CA LEU A 127 10.62 -0.89 3.18
C LEU A 127 11.22 -0.59 1.80
N TYR A 128 12.25 0.26 1.76
CA TYR A 128 13.08 0.43 0.57
C TYR A 128 13.95 -0.81 0.38
N ILE A 129 13.98 -1.33 -0.85
CA ILE A 129 14.83 -2.46 -1.22
C ILE A 129 15.98 -1.97 -2.08
N SER A 130 15.69 -1.34 -3.21
CA SER A 130 16.72 -0.96 -4.18
C SER A 130 16.27 0.12 -5.13
N ASP A 131 17.16 0.51 -6.03
CA ASP A 131 16.81 1.22 -7.25
C ASP A 131 16.43 0.21 -8.36
N SER A 132 15.58 0.62 -9.31
CA SER A 132 15.04 -0.24 -10.38
C SER A 132 15.77 -0.12 -11.72
N TRP A 133 16.82 0.69 -11.81
CA TRP A 133 17.26 1.35 -13.06
C TRP A 133 17.69 0.42 -14.21
N TRP A 134 17.89 -0.87 -13.94
CA TRP A 134 18.44 -1.84 -14.90
C TRP A 134 17.50 -3.00 -15.21
N GLU A 135 16.31 -3.03 -14.61
CA GLU A 135 15.38 -4.16 -14.70
C GLU A 135 13.96 -3.63 -14.95
N THR A 136 13.17 -4.38 -15.69
CA THR A 136 11.75 -4.09 -15.95
C THR A 136 10.87 -4.46 -14.74
N ASP A 137 9.68 -3.88 -14.67
CA ASP A 137 8.68 -4.26 -13.66
C ASP A 137 8.42 -5.78 -13.71
N GLU A 138 8.31 -6.37 -14.90
CA GLU A 138 8.09 -7.81 -15.06
C GLU A 138 9.25 -8.66 -14.51
N GLU A 139 10.50 -8.26 -14.78
CA GLU A 139 11.70 -8.96 -14.26
C GLU A 139 11.75 -8.90 -12.73
N ILE A 140 11.53 -7.71 -12.15
CA ILE A 140 11.52 -7.51 -10.71
C ILE A 140 10.43 -8.36 -10.04
N LEU A 141 9.23 -8.38 -10.62
CA LEU A 141 8.12 -9.16 -10.11
C LEU A 141 8.35 -10.67 -10.24
N ASN A 142 8.91 -11.10 -11.37
CA ASN A 142 9.25 -12.51 -11.61
C ASN A 142 10.31 -12.98 -10.61
N ASP A 143 11.40 -12.23 -10.45
CA ASP A 143 12.46 -12.54 -9.50
C ASP A 143 11.90 -12.65 -8.09
N PHE A 144 11.11 -11.66 -7.65
CA PHE A 144 10.51 -11.66 -6.32
C PHE A 144 9.72 -12.95 -6.02
N SER A 145 9.14 -13.56 -7.05
CA SER A 145 8.36 -14.78 -6.94
C SER A 145 9.13 -16.09 -7.14
N THR A 146 10.34 -16.04 -7.72
CA THR A 146 11.05 -17.23 -8.20
C THR A 146 12.39 -17.48 -7.53
N ILE A 147 13.10 -16.43 -7.08
CA ILE A 147 14.40 -16.57 -6.42
C ILE A 147 14.27 -16.46 -4.90
N SER A 148 15.29 -16.87 -4.16
CA SER A 148 15.27 -16.75 -2.70
C SER A 148 15.30 -15.29 -2.27
N PHE A 149 14.77 -14.99 -1.08
CA PHE A 149 14.83 -13.64 -0.52
C PHE A 149 16.26 -13.09 -0.45
N LEU A 150 17.24 -13.93 -0.11
CA LEU A 150 18.65 -13.52 -0.07
C LEU A 150 19.18 -13.20 -1.47
N ASP A 151 18.88 -14.03 -2.47
CA ASP A 151 19.31 -13.81 -3.85
C ASP A 151 18.67 -12.55 -4.45
N PHE A 152 17.41 -12.27 -4.11
CA PHE A 152 16.74 -11.03 -4.46
C PHE A 152 17.49 -9.83 -3.89
N PHE A 153 17.81 -9.84 -2.60
CA PHE A 153 18.55 -8.74 -1.98
C PHE A 153 19.96 -8.55 -2.58
N ILE A 154 20.63 -9.64 -2.95
CA ILE A 154 21.94 -9.60 -3.60
C ILE A 154 21.84 -9.01 -5.01
N LYS A 155 20.93 -9.54 -5.86
CA LYS A 155 20.73 -9.07 -7.24
C LYS A 155 20.43 -7.57 -7.28
N TYR A 156 19.51 -7.14 -6.42
CA TYR A 156 19.05 -5.75 -6.36
C TYR A 156 19.92 -4.84 -5.47
N LYS A 157 21.06 -5.32 -4.95
CA LYS A 157 22.04 -4.52 -4.18
C LYS A 157 21.44 -3.76 -3.00
N ALA A 158 20.48 -4.38 -2.31
CA ALA A 158 19.67 -3.74 -1.27
C ALA A 158 20.45 -3.27 -0.03
N PHE A 159 21.72 -3.69 0.10
CA PHE A 159 22.60 -3.32 1.22
C PHE A 159 23.32 -1.99 1.05
N GLY A 160 23.18 -1.28 -0.07
CA GLY A 160 23.92 -0.04 -0.28
C GLY A 160 25.42 -0.29 -0.15
N TRP A 161 26.02 -0.79 -1.23
CA TRP A 161 27.46 -0.98 -1.46
C TRP A 161 28.08 -2.31 -1.01
N TYR A 162 28.46 -3.11 -2.00
CA TYR A 162 29.68 -3.92 -1.97
C TYR A 162 30.28 -4.03 -3.38
N ASN A 163 30.55 -2.89 -4.03
CA ASN A 163 31.40 -2.81 -5.23
C ASN A 163 32.17 -1.47 -5.30
N LYS A 164 32.60 -0.96 -4.14
CA LYS A 164 33.83 -0.15 -4.06
C LYS A 164 34.96 -1.04 -3.58
N SER A 165 35.27 -2.06 -4.36
CA SER A 165 36.51 -2.80 -4.23
C SER A 165 36.85 -3.36 -5.61
N GLN A 166 38.13 -3.34 -5.97
CA GLN A 166 38.72 -4.14 -7.06
C GLN A 166 38.65 -3.57 -8.49
N ASN A 167 39.05 -2.31 -8.71
CA ASN A 167 39.60 -1.86 -10.02
C ASN A 167 40.49 -0.62 -9.81
N LYS A 168 41.61 -0.82 -9.12
CA LYS A 168 42.83 -0.02 -9.24
C LYS A 168 43.99 -0.98 -8.97
N GLU A 169 44.29 -1.79 -9.97
CA GLU A 169 45.67 -2.21 -10.22
C GLU A 169 46.25 -1.30 -11.31
#